data_AF-A0ABD0RFN1-F1
#
_entry.id   AF-A0ABD0RFN1-F1
#
_cell.length_a   1.000
_cell.length_b   1.000
_cell.length_c   1.000
_cell.angle_alpha   90.00
_cell.angle_beta   90.00
_cell.angle_gamma   90.00
#
_symmetry.space_group_name_H-M   'P 1'
#
loop_
_entity.id
_entity.type
_entity.pdbx_description
1 polymer ?
#
loop_
_entity_poly.entity_id
_entity_poly.type
_entity_poly.pdbx_seq_one_letter_code
_entity_poly.pdbx_strand_id
1 'polypeptide(L)'
;PVSAEQWSCDAKALFRGVCLSGVSQIVLDGVDVRRGRDTVTLSDGQQAELCTLAVKTWLVSEGEECEVDPESLGQFNEGSTYAVRWT
;
A
#
# COMPACT_ATOMS: atom_id res chain seq x y z
N PRO A 1 -6.44 8.96 -32.42
CA PRO A 1 -5.47 8.18 -31.61
C PRO A 1 -4.75 9.11 -30.62
N VAL A 2 -5.13 9.05 -29.35
CA VAL A 2 -4.41 9.77 -28.28
C VAL A 2 -3.15 8.96 -27.98
N SER A 3 -1.97 9.56 -28.21
CA SER A 3 -0.69 8.94 -27.82
C SER A 3 -0.73 8.68 -26.32
N ALA A 4 -0.67 7.41 -25.93
CA ALA A 4 -0.47 7.04 -24.55
C ALA A 4 0.93 7.51 -24.14
N GLU A 5 1.01 8.60 -23.39
CA GLU A 5 2.25 9.06 -22.79
C GLU A 5 2.79 7.94 -21.91
N GLN A 6 3.92 7.37 -22.32
CA GLN A 6 4.53 6.25 -21.63
C GLN A 6 5.25 6.78 -20.40
N TRP A 7 4.53 6.88 -19.28
CA TRP A 7 5.16 7.16 -17.99
C TRP A 7 6.08 6.00 -17.62
N SER A 8 7.39 6.23 -17.77
CA SER A 8 8.42 5.32 -17.28
C SER A 8 8.45 5.40 -15.75
N CYS A 9 7.89 4.38 -15.10
CA CYS A 9 7.97 4.23 -13.66
C CYS A 9 9.34 3.60 -13.30
N ASP A 10 10.31 4.43 -12.92
CA ASP A 10 11.60 3.93 -12.42
C ASP A 10 11.42 3.36 -11.01
N ALA A 11 11.04 2.09 -10.96
CA ALA A 11 10.87 1.34 -9.71
C ALA A 11 12.14 1.38 -8.83
N LYS A 12 13.36 1.46 -9.40
CA LYS A 12 14.59 1.50 -8.61
C LYS A 12 14.77 2.83 -7.90
N ALA A 13 14.46 3.95 -8.56
CA ALA A 13 14.46 5.27 -7.91
C ALA A 13 13.46 5.32 -6.74
N LEU A 14 12.27 4.78 -6.98
CA LEU A 14 11.22 4.60 -5.99
C LEU A 14 11.69 3.77 -4.78
N PHE A 15 12.32 2.61 -5.01
CA PHE A 15 12.84 1.77 -3.91
C PHE A 15 14.02 2.39 -3.15
N ARG A 16 14.79 3.30 -3.77
CA ARG A 16 15.92 4.00 -3.13
C ARG A 16 15.49 5.19 -2.27
N GLY A 17 14.19 5.51 -2.19
CA GLY A 17 13.69 6.69 -1.48
C GLY A 17 14.11 8.01 -2.13
N VAL A 18 14.76 7.96 -3.30
CA VAL A 18 15.16 9.15 -4.06
C VAL A 18 13.90 9.68 -4.71
N CYS A 19 13.35 10.72 -4.10
CA CYS A 19 12.24 11.48 -4.67
C CYS A 19 12.74 12.21 -5.91
N LEU A 20 12.42 11.67 -7.09
CA LEU A 20 12.52 12.43 -8.33
C LEU A 20 11.58 13.63 -8.18
N SER A 21 12.16 14.84 -8.25
CA SER A 21 11.45 16.12 -8.12
C SER A 21 10.09 16.07 -8.84
N GLY A 22 8.99 16.03 -8.09
CA GLY A 22 7.63 15.82 -8.61
C GLY A 22 6.78 14.74 -7.93
N VAL A 23 7.26 14.08 -6.86
CA VAL A 23 6.45 13.09 -6.13
C VAL A 23 5.18 13.75 -5.58
N SER A 24 4.03 13.38 -6.12
CA SER A 24 2.72 13.76 -5.59
C SER A 24 2.62 13.35 -4.12
N GLN A 25 2.16 14.27 -3.27
CA GLN A 25 1.88 13.97 -1.87
C GLN A 25 0.98 12.73 -1.79
N ILE A 26 1.32 11.79 -0.91
CA ILE A 26 0.48 10.60 -0.66
C ILE A 26 -0.32 10.94 0.59
N VAL A 27 -1.45 11.62 0.38
CA VAL A 27 -2.27 12.11 1.48
C VAL A 27 -3.29 11.04 1.87
N LEU A 28 -3.17 10.52 3.08
CA LEU A 28 -4.17 9.68 3.73
C LEU A 28 -4.80 10.47 4.86
N ASP A 29 -6.11 10.72 4.75
CA ASP A 29 -6.88 11.51 5.74
C ASP A 29 -6.21 12.85 6.12
N GLY A 30 -5.70 13.58 5.13
CA GLY A 30 -5.05 14.88 5.34
C GLY A 30 -3.60 14.81 5.82
N VAL A 31 -3.06 13.62 6.09
CA VAL A 31 -1.65 13.42 6.46
C VAL A 31 -0.85 12.95 5.23
N ASP A 32 0.23 13.66 4.89
CA ASP A 32 1.18 13.18 3.88
C ASP A 32 2.00 12.03 4.47
N VAL A 33 1.61 10.80 4.12
CA VAL A 33 2.28 9.56 4.58
C VAL A 33 3.53 9.24 3.77
N ARG A 34 3.90 10.09 2.81
CA ARG A 34 5.07 9.93 1.94
C ARG A 34 5.07 8.51 1.35
N ARG A 35 6.22 7.84 1.30
CA ARG A 35 6.35 6.48 0.76
C ARG A 35 5.99 5.35 1.75
N GLY A 36 5.33 5.65 2.87
CA GLY A 36 4.91 4.62 3.83
C GLY A 36 6.03 4.07 4.72
N ARG A 37 7.19 4.72 4.75
CA ARG A 37 8.35 4.42 5.60
C ARG A 37 8.89 5.77 6.01
N ASP A 38 8.89 6.08 7.30
CA ASP A 38 9.44 7.28 7.98
C ASP A 38 8.41 7.94 8.92
N THR A 39 8.89 8.87 9.75
CA THR A 39 8.06 9.68 10.63
C THR A 39 7.14 10.62 9.83
N VAL A 40 5.86 10.63 10.17
CA VAL A 40 4.85 11.57 9.67
C VAL A 40 4.53 12.64 10.70
N THR A 41 4.05 13.79 10.22
CA THR A 41 3.50 14.84 11.07
C THR A 41 1.98 14.79 10.99
N LEU A 42 1.34 14.54 12.12
CA LEU A 42 -0.11 14.48 12.24
C LEU A 42 -0.72 15.89 12.20
N SER A 43 -2.04 15.97 12.04
CA SER A 43 -2.78 17.24 11.94
C SER A 43 -2.69 18.11 13.21
N ASP A 44 -2.38 17.51 14.36
CA ASP A 44 -2.12 18.19 15.63
C ASP A 44 -0.66 18.63 15.81
N GLY A 45 0.18 18.40 14.79
CA GLY A 45 1.61 18.72 14.80
C GLY A 45 2.50 17.68 15.50
N GLN A 46 1.93 16.61 16.06
CA GLN A 46 2.72 15.53 16.65
C GLN A 46 3.41 14.70 15.59
N GLN A 47 4.58 14.16 15.93
CA GLN A 47 5.31 13.22 15.09
C GLN A 47 4.98 11.78 15.47
N ALA A 48 4.71 10.95 14.47
CA ALA A 48 4.44 9.51 14.63
C ALA A 48 5.24 8.69 13.62
N GLU A 49 5.68 7.50 14.00
CA GLU A 49 6.37 6.58 13.09
C GLU A 49 5.36 5.76 12.28
N LEU A 50 5.49 5.75 10.95
CA LEU A 50 4.79 4.78 10.12
C LEU A 50 5.49 3.43 10.21
N CYS A 51 4.81 2.44 10.78
CA CYS A 51 5.21 1.05 10.68
C CYS A 51 4.35 0.33 9.63
N THR A 52 4.98 -0.55 8.85
CA THR A 52 4.24 -1.50 8.02
C THR A 52 3.70 -2.58 8.93
N LEU A 53 2.38 -2.56 9.18
CA LEU A 53 1.71 -3.65 9.88
C LEU A 53 1.71 -4.91 9.00
N ALA A 54 1.89 -6.07 9.63
CA ALA A 54 1.77 -7.31 8.90
C ALA A 54 0.30 -7.55 8.57
N VAL A 55 0.03 -7.89 7.32
CA VAL A 55 -1.31 -8.25 6.86
C VAL A 55 -1.33 -9.75 6.62
N LYS A 56 -2.30 -10.41 7.24
CA LYS A 56 -2.67 -11.78 6.92
C LYS A 56 -4.06 -11.79 6.29
N THR A 57 -4.21 -12.59 5.25
CA THR A 57 -5.45 -12.70 4.49
C THR A 57 -5.80 -14.17 4.35
N TRP A 58 -7.08 -14.50 4.51
CA TRP A 58 -7.62 -15.84 4.29
C TRP A 58 -8.78 -15.77 3.30
N LEU A 59 -8.83 -16.71 2.36
CA LEU A 59 -10.03 -16.98 1.56
C LEU A 59 -10.98 -17.82 2.42
N VAL A 60 -12.21 -17.34 2.55
CA VAL A 60 -13.28 -18.02 3.28
C VAL A 60 -14.11 -18.82 2.29
N SER A 61 -14.10 -20.14 2.44
CA SER A 61 -14.82 -21.10 1.61
C SER A 61 -15.80 -21.93 2.46
N GLU A 62 -16.70 -22.67 1.83
CA GLU A 62 -17.60 -23.57 2.55
C GLU A 62 -16.81 -24.67 3.28
N GLY A 63 -16.69 -24.55 4.59
CA GLY A 63 -16.08 -25.56 5.46
C GLY A 63 -14.57 -25.40 5.69
N GLU A 64 -13.92 -24.38 5.13
CA GLU A 64 -12.48 -24.15 5.32
C GLU A 64 -12.07 -22.66 5.18
N GLU A 65 -10.96 -22.32 5.82
CA GLU A 65 -10.26 -21.04 5.66
C GLU A 65 -8.84 -21.30 5.16
N CYS A 66 -8.49 -20.75 4.01
CA CYS A 66 -7.18 -20.94 3.38
C CYS A 66 -6.37 -19.64 3.43
N GLU A 67 -5.20 -19.65 4.06
CA GLU A 67 -4.30 -18.47 4.06
C GLU A 67 -3.88 -18.18 2.62
N VAL A 68 -4.02 -16.92 2.21
CA VAL A 68 -3.62 -16.45 0.89
C VAL A 68 -2.11 -16.37 0.84
N ASP A 69 -1.56 -16.79 -0.29
CA ASP A 69 -0.13 -16.71 -0.54
C ASP A 69 0.40 -15.26 -0.39
N PRO A 70 1.53 -15.03 0.30
CA PRO A 70 2.13 -13.71 0.46
C PRO A 70 2.31 -12.94 -0.85
N GLU A 71 2.63 -13.62 -1.95
CA GLU A 71 2.79 -13.00 -3.28
C GLU A 71 1.45 -12.57 -3.91
N SER A 72 0.33 -13.11 -3.43
CA SER A 72 -1.03 -12.81 -3.88
C SER A 72 -1.76 -11.81 -2.98
N LEU A 73 -1.11 -11.26 -1.94
CA LEU A 73 -1.73 -10.28 -1.06
C LEU A 73 -2.23 -9.05 -1.83
N GLY A 74 -3.48 -8.67 -1.59
CA GLY A 74 -4.14 -7.57 -2.28
C GLY A 74 -4.81 -7.93 -3.60
N GLN A 75 -4.67 -9.18 -4.08
CA GLN A 75 -5.39 -9.70 -5.23
C GLN A 75 -6.65 -10.42 -4.74
N PHE A 76 -7.81 -9.82 -4.97
CA PHE A 76 -9.10 -10.36 -4.54
C PHE A 76 -9.97 -10.72 -5.74
N ASN A 77 -10.58 -11.91 -5.69
CA ASN A 77 -11.49 -12.37 -6.74
C ASN A 77 -12.92 -11.90 -6.44
N GLU A 78 -13.58 -11.38 -7.46
CA GLU A 78 -15.01 -11.04 -7.39
C GLU A 78 -15.85 -12.27 -7.03
N GLY A 79 -16.86 -12.09 -6.17
CA GLY A 79 -17.74 -13.17 -5.70
C GLY A 79 -17.13 -14.07 -4.62
N SER A 80 -15.86 -13.86 -4.24
CA SER A 80 -15.21 -14.58 -3.13
C SER A 80 -15.28 -13.76 -1.83
N THR A 81 -15.22 -14.44 -0.70
CA THR A 81 -15.19 -13.80 0.64
C THR A 81 -13.82 -13.96 1.27
N TYR A 82 -13.30 -12.90 1.88
CA TYR A 82 -11.97 -12.92 2.51
C TYR A 82 -12.02 -12.35 3.93
N ALA A 83 -11.23 -12.92 4.82
CA ALA A 83 -10.91 -12.34 6.13
C ALA A 83 -9.53 -11.68 6.07
N VAL A 84 -9.42 -10.45 6.56
CA VAL A 84 -8.14 -9.70 6.59
C VAL A 84 -7.85 -9.28 8.03
N ARG A 85 -6.65 -9.59 8.50
CA ARG A 85 -6.17 -9.20 9.82
C ARG A 85 -4.90 -8.37 9.70
N TRP A 86 -4.95 -7.18 10.28
CA TRP A 86 -3.81 -6.31 10.51
C TRP A 86 -3.22 -6.66 11.88
N THR A 87 -1.90 -6.85 11.97
CA THR A 87 -1.17 -7.07 13.24
C THR A 87 0.05 -6.20 13.35
#